data_AF-A0A530JUA9-F1
#
_entry.id   AF-A0A530JUA9-F1
#
_cell.length_a   1.000
_cell.length_b   1.000
_cell.length_c   1.000
_cell.angle_alpha   90.00
_cell.angle_beta   90.00
_cell.angle_gamma   90.00
#
_symmetry.space_group_name_H-M   'P 1'
#
loop_
_entity.id
_entity.type
_entity.pdbx_description
1 polymer ?
#
loop_
_entity_poly.entity_id
_entity_poly.type
_entity_poly.pdbx_seq_one_letter_code
_entity_poly.pdbx_strand_id
1 'polypeptide(L)'
;EVEKMVWAIRWGADTVMDLSTGRNIHNIRDWIVRNAPVPIGTVPLYQALEKVGGIAEDLTWEVYRDTLIEQAEQGVDYFTIHA
;
A
#
# COMPACT_ATOMS: atom_id res chain seq x y z
N GLU A 1 8.77 8.32 5.53
CA GLU A 1 7.61 7.44 5.80
C GLU A 1 7.71 6.60 7.07
N VAL A 2 8.76 5.78 7.29
CA VAL A 2 8.89 4.97 8.53
C VAL A 2 8.78 5.82 9.82
N GLU A 3 9.42 6.99 9.86
CA GLU A 3 9.31 7.90 11.02
C GLU A 3 7.88 8.37 11.29
N LYS A 4 7.10 8.64 10.23
CA LYS A 4 5.68 9.02 10.35
C LYS A 4 4.86 7.89 10.95
N MET A 5 5.09 6.65 10.51
CA MET A 5 4.46 5.46 11.07
C MET A 5 4.81 5.31 12.55
N VAL A 6 6.10 5.36 12.92
CA VAL A 6 6.56 5.27 14.31
C VAL A 6 5.94 6.37 15.16
N TRP A 7 5.87 7.60 14.66
CA TRP A 7 5.26 8.72 15.35
C TRP A 7 3.76 8.51 15.58
N ALA A 8 3.02 8.06 14.57
CA ALA A 8 1.58 7.79 14.70
C ALA A 8 1.30 6.70 15.74
N ILE A 9 2.03 5.58 15.67
CA ILE A 9 1.88 4.46 16.60
C ILE A 9 2.23 4.89 18.02
N ARG A 10 3.29 5.68 18.20
CA ARG A 10 3.69 6.23 19.51
C ARG A 10 2.56 7.01 20.19
N TRP A 11 1.70 7.67 19.40
CA TRP A 11 0.57 8.47 19.91
C TRP A 11 -0.77 7.73 19.87
N GLY A 12 -0.78 6.41 19.68
CA GLY A 12 -1.96 5.57 19.86
C GLY A 12 -2.70 5.21 18.57
N ALA A 13 -2.06 5.26 17.40
CA ALA A 13 -2.65 4.70 16.19
C ALA A 13 -2.66 3.15 16.24
N ASP A 14 -3.85 2.56 16.27
CA ASP A 14 -4.03 1.09 16.32
C ASP A 14 -3.75 0.39 14.98
N THR A 15 -3.88 1.11 13.87
CA THR A 15 -3.55 0.66 12.51
C THR A 15 -2.99 1.85 11.72
N VAL A 16 -2.23 1.55 10.66
CA VAL A 16 -1.70 2.58 9.76
C VAL A 16 -1.98 2.18 8.32
N MET A 17 -2.33 3.13 7.47
CA MET A 17 -2.46 2.90 6.03
C MET A 17 -1.31 3.55 5.27
N ASP A 18 -0.67 2.77 4.39
CA ASP A 18 0.23 3.34 3.38
C ASP A 18 -0.60 3.77 2.16
N LEU A 19 -0.81 5.08 2.07
CA LEU A 19 -1.52 5.74 0.97
C LEU A 19 -0.56 6.43 0.00
N SER A 20 0.70 5.96 -0.07
CA SER A 20 1.69 6.48 -1.01
C SER A 20 1.21 6.36 -2.46
N THR A 21 1.44 7.43 -3.22
CA THR A 21 1.23 7.50 -4.68
C THR A 21 2.54 7.87 -5.38
N GLY A 22 2.61 7.72 -6.70
CA GLY A 22 3.81 8.03 -7.47
C GLY A 22 4.88 6.94 -7.43
N ARG A 23 6.15 7.36 -7.38
CA ARG A 23 7.31 6.47 -7.53
C ARG A 23 7.67 5.74 -6.24
N ASN A 24 8.25 4.54 -6.38
CA ASN A 24 8.86 3.75 -5.30
C ASN A 24 7.88 3.25 -4.21
N ILE A 25 6.58 3.17 -4.48
CA ILE A 25 5.58 2.68 -3.53
C ILE A 25 5.97 1.31 -2.95
N HIS A 26 6.38 0.37 -3.82
CA HIS A 26 6.79 -0.99 -3.39
C HIS A 26 7.91 -0.96 -2.34
N ASN A 27 8.97 -0.20 -2.59
CA ASN A 27 10.14 -0.15 -1.72
C ASN A 27 9.83 0.56 -0.40
N ILE A 28 9.06 1.65 -0.45
CA ILE A 28 8.65 2.39 0.73
C ILE A 28 7.80 1.48 1.63
N ARG A 29 6.85 0.73 1.05
CA ARG A 29 5.98 -0.18 1.78
C ARG A 29 6.73 -1.34 2.42
N ASP A 30 7.74 -1.92 1.77
CA ASP A 30 8.56 -2.99 2.37
C ASP A 30 9.23 -2.51 3.68
N TRP A 31 9.73 -1.28 3.72
CA TRP A 31 10.26 -0.70 4.96
C TRP A 31 9.19 -0.46 6.03
N ILE A 32 8.00 -0.03 5.65
CA ILE A 32 6.87 0.18 6.59
C ILE A 32 6.46 -1.15 7.19
N VAL A 33 6.11 -2.14 6.36
CA VAL A 33 5.56 -3.44 6.82
C VAL A 33 6.56 -4.18 7.70
N ARG A 34 7.86 -4.20 7.34
CA ARG A 34 8.90 -4.86 8.17
C ARG A 34 9.14 -4.22 9.53
N ASN A 35 8.72 -2.97 9.74
CA ASN A 35 8.94 -2.22 10.98
C ASN A 35 7.62 -1.91 11.71
N ALA A 36 6.48 -2.35 11.19
CA ALA A 36 5.16 -2.06 11.76
C ALA A 36 4.79 -3.12 12.81
N PRO A 37 4.62 -2.74 14.09
CA PRO A 37 4.04 -3.63 15.11
C PRO A 37 2.49 -3.64 15.10
N VAL A 38 1.87 -2.94 14.15
CA VAL A 38 0.41 -2.79 14.02
C VAL A 38 -0.03 -3.14 12.59
N PRO A 39 -1.30 -3.50 12.37
CA PRO A 39 -1.79 -3.80 11.02
C PRO A 39 -1.60 -2.65 10.03
N ILE A 40 -1.16 -3.01 8.82
CA ILE A 40 -0.96 -2.11 7.69
C ILE A 40 -2.05 -2.32 6.64
N GLY A 41 -2.73 -1.23 6.29
CA GLY A 41 -3.69 -1.20 5.20
C GLY A 41 -3.17 -0.50 3.95
N THR A 42 -3.75 -0.82 2.81
CA THR A 42 -3.48 -0.11 1.55
C THR A 42 -4.76 0.09 0.73
N VAL A 43 -4.66 0.92 -0.30
CA VAL A 43 -5.61 0.99 -1.41
C VAL A 43 -4.89 0.45 -2.66
N PRO A 44 -5.06 -0.84 -3.02
CA PRO A 44 -4.29 -1.46 -4.11
C PRO A 44 -4.42 -0.72 -5.46
N LEU A 45 -5.54 -0.02 -5.66
CA LEU A 45 -5.81 0.75 -6.88
C LEU A 45 -4.77 1.85 -7.13
N TYR A 46 -4.19 2.46 -6.08
CA TYR A 46 -3.21 3.53 -6.25
C TYR A 46 -1.94 3.03 -6.91
N GLN A 47 -1.43 1.87 -6.48
CA GLN A 47 -0.29 1.26 -7.13
C GLN A 47 -0.63 0.71 -8.52
N ALA A 48 -1.83 0.14 -8.70
CA ALA A 48 -2.26 -0.33 -10.02
C ALA A 48 -2.31 0.83 -11.03
N LEU A 49 -2.78 2.01 -10.62
CA LEU A 49 -2.82 3.21 -11.44
C LEU A 49 -1.41 3.69 -11.84
N GLU A 50 -0.44 3.61 -10.93
CA GLU A 50 0.96 3.93 -11.25
C GLU A 50 1.57 2.94 -12.25
N LYS A 51 1.21 1.65 -12.19
CA LYS A 51 1.68 0.64 -13.16
C LYS A 51 1.22 0.94 -14.59
N VAL A 52 0.12 1.66 -14.76
CA VAL A 52 -0.42 2.11 -16.06
C VAL A 52 -0.12 3.59 -16.34
N GLY A 53 0.86 4.17 -15.65
CA GLY A 53 1.31 5.54 -15.92
C GLY A 53 0.29 6.63 -15.58
N GLY A 54 -0.67 6.35 -14.69
CA GLY A 54 -1.71 7.30 -14.30
C GLY A 54 -2.94 7.34 -15.21
N ILE A 55 -3.01 6.50 -16.25
CA ILE A 55 -4.14 6.44 -17.19
C ILE A 55 -5.18 5.46 -16.65
N ALA A 56 -6.30 5.98 -16.16
CA ALA A 56 -7.32 5.16 -15.50
C ALA A 56 -7.99 4.17 -16.46
N GLU A 57 -8.12 4.54 -17.73
CA GLU A 57 -8.70 3.73 -18.79
C GLU A 57 -7.86 2.48 -19.12
N ASP A 58 -6.57 2.52 -18.80
CA ASP A 58 -5.63 1.41 -19.02
C ASP A 58 -5.63 0.40 -17.86
N LEU A 59 -6.43 0.64 -16.80
CA LEU A 59 -6.57 -0.30 -15.70
C LEU A 59 -7.30 -1.56 -16.16
N THR A 60 -6.66 -2.72 -15.97
CA THR A 60 -7.26 -4.03 -16.21
C THR A 60 -7.24 -4.88 -14.96
N TRP A 61 -8.04 -5.95 -14.97
CA TRP A 61 -8.02 -6.96 -13.90
C TRP A 61 -6.63 -7.56 -13.71
N GLU A 62 -5.88 -7.80 -14.77
CA GLU A 62 -4.54 -8.39 -14.72
C GLU A 62 -3.58 -7.50 -13.92
N VAL A 63 -3.57 -6.18 -14.21
CA VAL A 63 -2.75 -5.21 -13.47
C VAL A 63 -3.15 -5.16 -11.99
N TYR A 64 -4.46 -5.18 -11.71
CA TYR A 64 -4.98 -5.14 -10.35
C TYR A 64 -4.66 -6.42 -9.56
N ARG A 65 -4.86 -7.60 -10.18
CA ARG A 65 -4.52 -8.91 -9.63
C ARG A 65 -3.05 -8.99 -9.26
N ASP A 66 -2.17 -8.60 -10.17
CA ASP A 66 -0.73 -8.65 -9.93
C ASP A 66 -0.34 -7.70 -8.79
N THR A 67 -1.03 -6.57 -8.66
CA THR A 67 -0.86 -5.64 -7.52
C THR A 67 -1.35 -6.23 -6.20
N LEU A 68 -2.46 -6.95 -6.20
CA LEU A 68 -2.98 -7.63 -5.00
C LEU A 68 -2.01 -8.71 -4.51
N ILE A 69 -1.52 -9.57 -5.43
CA ILE A 69 -0.56 -10.63 -5.09
C ILE A 69 0.71 -10.02 -4.51
N GLU A 70 1.26 -9.01 -5.16
CA GLU A 70 2.48 -8.32 -4.71
C GLU A 70 2.32 -7.73 -3.29
N GLN A 71 1.19 -7.09 -3.00
CA GLN A 71 0.92 -6.52 -1.69
C GLN A 71 0.67 -7.58 -0.62
N ALA A 72 -0.02 -8.66 -0.98
CA ALA A 72 -0.25 -9.79 -0.09
C ALA A 72 1.07 -10.50 0.28
N GLU A 73 1.96 -10.71 -0.69
CA GLU A 73 3.30 -11.28 -0.46
C GLU A 73 4.19 -10.40 0.43
N GLN A 74 4.02 -9.07 0.37
CA GLN A 74 4.70 -8.15 1.28
C GLN A 74 4.16 -8.19 2.71
N GLY A 75 2.95 -8.73 2.93
CA GLY A 75 2.34 -8.82 4.26
C GLY A 75 1.39 -7.67 4.60
N VAL A 76 0.73 -7.05 3.61
CA VAL A 76 -0.36 -6.11 3.88
C VAL A 76 -1.53 -6.84 4.55
N ASP A 77 -2.04 -6.30 5.66
CA ASP A 77 -3.06 -6.96 6.48
C ASP A 77 -4.49 -6.77 5.95
N TYR A 78 -4.77 -5.63 5.32
CA TYR A 78 -6.10 -5.37 4.74
C TYR A 78 -6.07 -4.45 3.52
N PHE A 79 -7.07 -4.65 2.64
CA PHE A 79 -7.25 -3.87 1.43
C PHE A 79 -8.55 -3.08 1.47
N THR A 80 -8.46 -1.79 1.16
CA THR A 80 -9.63 -0.99 0.80
C THR A 80 -9.90 -1.18 -0.70
N ILE A 81 -11.02 -1.84 -1.02
CA ILE A 81 -11.46 -2.13 -2.38
C ILE A 81 -12.81 -1.47 -2.63
N HIS A 82 -12.90 -0.70 -3.72
CA HIS A 82 -14.14 -0.03 -4.15
C HIS A 82 -14.79 -0.88 -5.25
N ALA A 83 -15.54 -1.90 -4.85
CA ALA A 83 -16.13 -2.91 -5.73
C ALA A 83 -17.49 -2.50 -6.32
#